data_AF-A0A1E9CQM7-F1
#
_entry.id   AF-A0A1E9CQM7-F1
#
_cell.length_a   1.000
_cell.length_b   1.000
_cell.length_c   1.000
_cell.angle_alpha   90.00
_cell.angle_beta   90.00
_cell.angle_gamma   90.00
#
_symmetry.space_group_name_H-M   'P 1'
#
loop_
_entity.id
_entity.type
_entity.pdbx_description
1 polymer ?
#
loop_
_entity_poly.entity_id
_entity_poly.type
_entity_poly.pdbx_seq_one_letter_code
_entity_poly.pdbx_strand_id
1 'polypeptide(L)'
;MQGKKFISPGAWFSINYPSDWNEFEDGEGSFLFYNPDVWTGNFRISAFKGNAGYGKEAIRLELKENDSASLVKIGQLDCAYSKEMFQEDGTYYTSHLWITGIDNIAFECSFTVPKGGAVKEAEEVIATLEIRKEDQKYPAELIPIRLSEIYLVNESYEWTVSMVKQELKKDFQGVEEDLEKLQQVIDSGKIGPKKKEEWMAIGITICAILANEIDGMEWMTLIDGNREAPLLRYKDRTIDPMKLTWSRVKAGEPCNVVEEYKKCLD
;
A
#
# COMPACT_ATOMS: atom_id res chain seq x y z
N MET A 1 -5.48 9.14 -17.30
CA MET A 1 -5.92 9.76 -16.05
C MET A 1 -4.70 10.24 -15.29
N GLN A 2 -4.70 11.46 -14.74
CA GLN A 2 -3.70 11.90 -13.76
C GLN A 2 -4.27 11.50 -12.39
N GLY A 3 -3.75 10.43 -11.80
CA GLY A 3 -4.28 9.81 -10.59
C GLY A 3 -3.16 9.34 -9.67
N LYS A 4 -3.54 8.63 -8.61
CA LYS A 4 -2.60 7.93 -7.73
C LYS A 4 -2.21 6.59 -8.37
N LYS A 5 -0.92 6.24 -8.34
CA LYS A 5 -0.45 4.93 -8.79
C LYS A 5 -0.52 3.93 -7.63
N PHE A 6 -1.01 2.73 -7.91
CA PHE A 6 -0.90 1.57 -7.01
C PHE A 6 -0.01 0.52 -7.65
N ILE A 7 0.83 -0.13 -6.84
CA ILE A 7 1.60 -1.31 -7.23
C ILE A 7 1.32 -2.38 -6.17
N SER A 8 0.80 -3.52 -6.61
CA SER A 8 0.41 -4.59 -5.69
C SER A 8 1.62 -5.16 -4.92
N PRO A 9 1.40 -5.85 -3.79
CA PRO A 9 2.44 -6.65 -3.14
C PRO A 9 3.13 -7.61 -4.11
N GLY A 10 4.45 -7.73 -4.00
CA GLY A 10 5.29 -8.49 -4.93
C GLY A 10 5.36 -7.87 -6.34
N ALA A 11 4.83 -6.66 -6.49
CA ALA A 11 4.75 -5.88 -7.72
C ALA A 11 4.11 -6.64 -8.89
N TRP A 12 3.10 -7.50 -8.68
CA TRP A 12 2.48 -8.30 -9.76
C TRP A 12 1.78 -7.43 -10.81
N PHE A 13 1.10 -6.38 -10.37
CA PHE A 13 0.40 -5.45 -11.24
C PHE A 13 0.49 -4.01 -10.73
N SER A 14 0.14 -3.08 -11.61
CA SER A 14 -0.11 -1.69 -11.24
C SER A 14 -1.36 -1.14 -11.92
N ILE A 15 -2.01 -0.20 -11.24
CA ILE A 15 -3.13 0.59 -11.74
C ILE A 15 -2.90 2.07 -11.41
N ASN A 16 -3.60 2.95 -12.10
CA ASN A 16 -3.80 4.33 -11.66
C ASN A 16 -5.28 4.51 -11.27
N TYR A 17 -5.51 5.12 -10.12
CA TYR A 17 -6.84 5.35 -9.57
C TYR A 17 -7.07 6.84 -9.23
N PRO A 18 -8.34 7.29 -9.15
CA PRO A 18 -8.65 8.70 -8.87
C PRO A 18 -7.95 9.24 -7.62
N SER A 19 -7.47 10.49 -7.67
CA SER A 19 -6.66 11.08 -6.59
C SER A 19 -7.43 11.31 -5.29
N ASP A 20 -8.75 11.40 -5.38
CA ASP A 20 -9.69 11.55 -4.28
C ASP A 20 -10.10 10.20 -3.65
N TRP A 21 -9.68 9.08 -4.23
CA TRP A 21 -9.87 7.77 -3.60
C TRP A 21 -8.72 7.46 -2.63
N ASN A 22 -9.04 6.64 -1.62
CA ASN A 22 -8.09 6.05 -0.69
C ASN A 22 -8.23 4.52 -0.70
N GLU A 23 -7.19 3.81 -0.27
CA GLU A 23 -7.20 2.36 -0.06
C GLU A 23 -7.79 2.03 1.33
N PHE A 24 -8.59 0.97 1.41
CA PHE A 24 -9.23 0.49 2.63
C PHE A 24 -9.10 -1.02 2.77
N GLU A 25 -9.29 -1.50 4.01
CA GLU A 25 -9.24 -2.93 4.33
C GLU A 25 -10.30 -3.70 3.55
N ASP A 26 -9.90 -4.86 3.03
CA ASP A 26 -10.76 -5.82 2.33
C ASP A 26 -10.26 -7.25 2.61
N GLY A 27 -10.66 -8.24 1.81
CA GLY A 27 -10.20 -9.62 1.99
C GLY A 27 -8.73 -9.83 1.62
N GLU A 28 -8.13 -10.92 2.12
CA GLU A 28 -6.76 -11.31 1.74
C GLU A 28 -6.61 -11.41 0.21
N GLY A 29 -5.66 -10.67 -0.35
CA GLY A 29 -5.40 -10.65 -1.80
C GLY A 29 -6.36 -9.78 -2.62
N SER A 30 -7.24 -9.02 -1.96
CA SER A 30 -8.15 -8.03 -2.56
C SER A 30 -7.83 -6.63 -2.06
N PHE A 31 -7.97 -5.63 -2.94
CA PHE A 31 -7.65 -4.24 -2.64
C PHE A 31 -8.88 -3.36 -2.92
N LEU A 32 -9.37 -2.65 -1.90
CA LEU A 32 -10.55 -1.80 -1.96
C LEU A 32 -10.16 -0.32 -2.04
N PHE A 33 -10.76 0.41 -2.98
CA PHE A 33 -10.59 1.84 -3.17
C PHE A 33 -11.95 2.54 -3.29
N TYR A 34 -12.12 3.66 -2.59
CA TYR A 34 -13.26 4.56 -2.75
C TYR A 34 -12.93 5.99 -2.30
N ASN A 35 -13.75 6.95 -2.72
CA ASN A 35 -13.71 8.32 -2.20
C ASN A 35 -14.40 8.38 -0.82
N PRO A 36 -13.70 8.68 0.29
CA PRO A 36 -14.30 8.75 1.61
C PRO A 36 -15.15 9.99 1.86
N ASP A 37 -14.95 11.06 1.09
CA ASP A 37 -15.63 12.35 1.25
C ASP A 37 -16.95 12.38 0.49
N VAL A 38 -16.92 11.99 -0.78
CA VAL A 38 -18.08 11.91 -1.67
C VAL A 38 -18.09 10.54 -2.34
N TRP A 39 -18.83 9.61 -1.73
CA TRP A 39 -18.85 8.23 -2.18
C TRP A 39 -19.46 8.09 -3.60
N THR A 40 -18.65 7.61 -4.55
CA THR A 40 -19.07 7.33 -5.94
C THR A 40 -19.15 5.83 -6.26
N GLY A 41 -18.66 4.98 -5.36
CA GLY A 41 -18.67 3.53 -5.48
C GLY A 41 -17.46 2.90 -4.82
N ASN A 42 -17.52 1.57 -4.67
CA ASN A 42 -16.44 0.77 -4.08
C ASN A 42 -15.76 -0.04 -5.17
N PHE A 43 -14.52 0.32 -5.54
CA PHE A 43 -13.72 -0.44 -6.50
C PHE A 43 -12.88 -1.47 -5.78
N ARG A 44 -12.94 -2.73 -6.23
CA ARG A 44 -12.08 -3.81 -5.75
C ARG A 44 -11.30 -4.42 -6.89
N ILE A 45 -10.08 -4.84 -6.61
CA ILE A 45 -9.27 -5.63 -7.52
C ILE A 45 -8.53 -6.73 -6.77
N SER A 46 -8.60 -7.95 -7.31
CA SER A 46 -7.83 -9.11 -6.87
C SER A 46 -7.07 -9.69 -8.06
N ALA A 47 -5.91 -10.30 -7.79
CA ALA A 47 -5.06 -10.88 -8.83
C ALA A 47 -4.64 -12.31 -8.47
N PHE A 48 -4.72 -13.21 -9.45
CA PHE A 48 -4.41 -14.62 -9.30
C PHE A 48 -3.40 -15.07 -10.36
N LYS A 49 -2.26 -15.60 -9.92
CA LYS A 49 -1.25 -16.19 -10.81
C LYS A 49 -1.57 -17.65 -11.11
N GLY A 50 -1.41 -18.02 -12.37
CA GLY A 50 -1.51 -19.40 -12.82
C GLY A 50 -0.45 -19.73 -13.88
N ASN A 51 -0.77 -20.72 -14.72
CA ASN A 51 0.09 -21.14 -15.83
C ASN A 51 0.07 -20.13 -16.99
N ALA A 52 0.93 -20.33 -17.99
CA ALA A 52 0.89 -19.55 -19.23
C ALA A 52 -0.52 -19.58 -19.86
N GLY A 53 -1.06 -18.39 -20.16
CA GLY A 53 -2.40 -18.22 -20.71
C GLY A 53 -3.54 -18.25 -19.69
N TYR A 54 -3.24 -18.35 -18.38
CA TYR A 54 -4.24 -18.39 -17.32
C TYR A 54 -5.21 -17.20 -17.35
N GLY A 55 -4.71 -15.99 -17.62
CA GLY A 55 -5.56 -14.80 -17.71
C GLY A 55 -6.63 -14.91 -18.80
N LYS A 56 -6.27 -15.43 -19.98
CA LYS A 56 -7.22 -15.64 -21.08
C LYS A 56 -8.21 -16.75 -20.78
N GLU A 57 -7.77 -17.82 -20.12
CA GLU A 57 -8.66 -18.92 -19.73
C GLU A 57 -9.67 -18.48 -18.67
N ALA A 58 -9.30 -17.59 -17.73
CA ALA A 58 -10.23 -17.03 -16.75
C ALA A 58 -11.39 -16.28 -17.43
N ILE A 59 -11.09 -15.44 -18.45
CA ILE A 59 -12.12 -14.74 -19.24
C ILE A 59 -13.04 -15.76 -19.94
N ARG A 60 -12.47 -16.78 -20.57
CA ARG A 60 -13.24 -17.82 -21.28
C ARG A 60 -14.14 -18.61 -20.34
N LEU A 61 -13.64 -18.91 -19.14
CA LEU A 61 -14.37 -19.65 -18.11
C LEU A 61 -15.57 -18.83 -17.61
N GLU A 62 -15.36 -17.56 -17.27
CA GLU A 62 -16.44 -16.66 -16.83
C GLU A 62 -17.55 -16.56 -17.89
N LEU A 63 -17.20 -16.32 -19.15
CA LEU A 63 -18.18 -16.27 -20.25
C LEU A 63 -18.92 -17.58 -20.51
N LYS A 64 -18.35 -18.71 -20.08
CA LYS A 64 -18.96 -20.04 -20.23
C LYS A 64 -19.87 -20.39 -19.06
N GLU A 65 -19.50 -19.97 -17.84
CA GLU A 65 -20.19 -20.36 -16.61
C GLU A 65 -21.23 -19.34 -16.15
N ASN A 66 -21.09 -18.07 -16.55
CA ASN A 66 -22.01 -17.00 -16.23
C ASN A 66 -22.80 -16.55 -17.46
N ASP A 67 -24.05 -17.00 -17.59
CA ASP A 67 -24.95 -16.65 -18.70
C ASP A 67 -25.26 -15.13 -18.78
N SER A 68 -25.04 -14.37 -17.70
CA SER A 68 -25.21 -12.92 -17.69
C SER A 68 -23.96 -12.15 -18.14
N ALA A 69 -22.82 -12.84 -18.23
CA ALA A 69 -21.57 -12.22 -18.65
C ALA A 69 -21.53 -11.99 -20.16
N SER A 70 -20.92 -10.89 -20.56
CA SER A 70 -20.71 -10.53 -21.96
C SER A 70 -19.29 -10.03 -22.16
N LEU A 71 -18.71 -10.32 -23.33
CA LEU A 71 -17.38 -9.83 -23.66
C LEU A 71 -17.43 -8.34 -23.98
N VAL A 72 -16.69 -7.55 -23.21
CA VAL A 72 -16.49 -6.11 -23.43
C VAL A 72 -15.00 -5.80 -23.53
N LYS A 73 -14.68 -4.64 -24.09
CA LYS A 73 -13.30 -4.17 -24.19
C LYS A 73 -13.11 -2.90 -23.37
N ILE A 74 -12.17 -2.94 -22.42
CA ILE A 74 -11.80 -1.79 -21.59
C ILE A 74 -10.34 -1.46 -21.84
N GLY A 75 -10.08 -0.29 -22.42
CA GLY A 75 -8.75 0.05 -22.92
C GLY A 75 -8.26 -0.97 -23.96
N GLN A 76 -7.22 -1.73 -23.62
CA GLN A 76 -6.71 -2.82 -24.47
C GLN A 76 -7.11 -4.22 -23.95
N LEU A 77 -7.85 -4.29 -22.85
CA LEU A 77 -8.18 -5.55 -22.18
C LEU A 77 -9.54 -6.06 -22.64
N ASP A 78 -9.57 -7.35 -22.94
CA ASP A 78 -10.81 -8.12 -23.08
C ASP A 78 -11.29 -8.49 -21.67
N CYS A 79 -12.56 -8.21 -21.37
CA CYS A 79 -13.15 -8.46 -20.06
C CYS A 79 -14.47 -9.24 -20.22
N ALA A 80 -14.66 -10.29 -19.43
CA ALA A 80 -15.97 -10.87 -19.21
C ALA A 80 -16.69 -10.02 -18.17
N TYR A 81 -17.72 -9.29 -18.61
CA TYR A 81 -18.44 -8.33 -17.80
C TYR A 81 -19.85 -8.80 -17.47
N SER A 82 -20.20 -8.78 -16.19
CA SER A 82 -21.56 -9.01 -15.69
C SER A 82 -21.96 -7.93 -14.68
N LYS A 83 -23.24 -7.87 -14.36
CA LYS A 83 -23.76 -6.98 -13.32
C LYS A 83 -24.92 -7.61 -12.59
N GLU A 84 -24.98 -7.36 -11.29
CA GLU A 84 -26.04 -7.85 -10.42
C GLU A 84 -26.63 -6.70 -9.61
N MET A 85 -27.96 -6.64 -9.56
CA MET A 85 -28.67 -5.68 -8.73
C MET A 85 -29.06 -6.34 -7.42
N PHE A 86 -28.79 -5.65 -6.31
CA PHE A 86 -29.17 -6.12 -4.99
C PHE A 86 -29.70 -4.96 -4.13
N GLN A 87 -30.28 -5.30 -2.99
CA GLN A 87 -30.77 -4.34 -2.02
C GLN A 87 -30.09 -4.58 -0.68
N GLU A 88 -29.57 -3.52 -0.07
CA GLU A 88 -28.94 -3.53 1.25
C GLU A 88 -29.47 -2.34 2.03
N ASP A 89 -29.96 -2.59 3.25
CA ASP A 89 -30.60 -1.60 4.12
C ASP A 89 -31.64 -0.70 3.42
N GLY A 90 -32.45 -1.32 2.56
CA GLY A 90 -33.50 -0.63 1.81
C GLY A 90 -33.01 0.13 0.57
N THR A 91 -31.70 0.27 0.38
CA THR A 91 -31.09 0.97 -0.75
C THR A 91 -30.73 -0.02 -1.87
N TYR A 92 -31.02 0.35 -3.11
CA TYR A 92 -30.68 -0.48 -4.27
C TYR A 92 -29.28 -0.12 -4.81
N TYR A 93 -28.49 -1.16 -5.03
CA TYR A 93 -27.15 -1.07 -5.59
C TYR A 93 -27.03 -1.89 -6.87
N THR A 94 -25.93 -1.67 -7.60
CA THR A 94 -25.50 -2.53 -8.70
C THR A 94 -24.04 -2.86 -8.48
N SER A 95 -23.74 -4.16 -8.38
CA SER A 95 -22.37 -4.66 -8.43
C SER A 95 -22.02 -4.95 -9.88
N HIS A 96 -20.95 -4.32 -10.35
CA HIS A 96 -20.39 -4.54 -11.67
C HIS A 96 -19.15 -5.41 -11.52
N LEU A 97 -19.02 -6.48 -12.31
CA LEU A 97 -17.92 -7.43 -12.24
C LEU A 97 -17.23 -7.53 -13.59
N TRP A 98 -15.90 -7.45 -13.59
CA TRP A 98 -15.04 -7.68 -14.74
C TRP A 98 -13.99 -8.73 -14.42
N ILE A 99 -14.07 -9.87 -15.11
CA ILE A 99 -12.98 -10.83 -15.15
C ILE A 99 -12.11 -10.54 -16.36
N THR A 100 -10.84 -10.27 -16.15
CA THR A 100 -9.85 -10.04 -17.22
C THR A 100 -8.54 -10.75 -16.90
N GLY A 101 -7.55 -10.64 -17.76
CA GLY A 101 -6.27 -11.29 -17.56
C GLY A 101 -5.21 -10.87 -18.56
N ILE A 102 -3.96 -10.87 -18.10
CA ILE A 102 -2.78 -10.56 -18.90
C ILE A 102 -1.75 -11.67 -18.66
N ASP A 103 -1.31 -12.33 -19.73
CA ASP A 103 -0.40 -13.46 -19.70
C ASP A 103 -0.85 -14.58 -18.71
N ASN A 104 -0.12 -14.74 -17.62
CA ASN A 104 -0.35 -15.77 -16.60
C ASN A 104 -1.10 -15.24 -15.35
N ILE A 105 -1.62 -14.02 -15.41
CA ILE A 105 -2.34 -13.39 -14.30
C ILE A 105 -3.80 -13.15 -14.72
N ALA A 106 -4.73 -13.62 -13.90
CA ALA A 106 -6.15 -13.30 -13.98
C ALA A 106 -6.49 -12.22 -12.94
N PHE A 107 -7.45 -11.37 -13.27
CA PHE A 107 -7.93 -10.29 -12.42
C PHE A 107 -9.43 -10.38 -12.25
N GLU A 108 -9.87 -10.19 -11.02
CA GLU A 108 -11.26 -9.95 -10.68
C GLU A 108 -11.38 -8.51 -10.22
N CYS A 109 -12.05 -7.67 -11.01
CA CYS A 109 -12.34 -6.29 -10.67
C CYS A 109 -13.84 -6.16 -10.41
N SER A 110 -14.23 -5.48 -9.33
CA SER A 110 -15.63 -5.13 -9.10
C SER A 110 -15.82 -3.66 -8.79
N PHE A 111 -16.99 -3.13 -9.11
CA PHE A 111 -17.40 -1.78 -8.73
C PHE A 111 -18.84 -1.78 -8.26
N THR A 112 -19.05 -1.52 -6.97
CA THR A 112 -20.39 -1.44 -6.39
C THR A 112 -20.82 0.01 -6.28
N VAL A 113 -21.93 0.35 -6.92
CA VAL A 113 -22.48 1.72 -6.97
C VAL A 113 -23.97 1.73 -6.61
N PRO A 114 -24.54 2.88 -6.20
CA PRO A 114 -25.99 3.05 -6.18
C PRO A 114 -26.61 2.68 -7.52
N LYS A 115 -27.84 2.14 -7.52
CA LYS A 115 -28.55 1.79 -8.75
C LYS A 115 -28.59 2.98 -9.71
N GLY A 116 -28.02 2.79 -10.90
CA GLY A 116 -27.93 3.82 -11.94
C GLY A 116 -26.68 4.72 -11.84
N GLY A 117 -25.78 4.46 -10.90
CA GLY A 117 -24.47 5.10 -10.80
C GLY A 117 -23.59 4.85 -12.04
N ALA A 118 -22.67 5.77 -12.30
CA ALA A 118 -21.74 5.66 -13.41
C ALA A 118 -20.61 4.69 -13.06
N VAL A 119 -20.19 3.87 -14.03
CA VAL A 119 -19.08 2.92 -13.89
C VAL A 119 -17.76 3.42 -14.46
N LYS A 120 -17.78 4.63 -15.03
CA LYS A 120 -16.69 5.17 -15.85
C LYS A 120 -15.36 5.22 -15.08
N GLU A 121 -15.39 5.55 -13.79
CA GLU A 121 -14.18 5.60 -12.96
C GLU A 121 -13.52 4.21 -12.86
N ALA A 122 -14.30 3.17 -12.63
CA ALA A 122 -13.80 1.79 -12.59
C ALA A 122 -13.25 1.33 -13.96
N GLU A 123 -13.93 1.65 -15.05
CA GLU A 123 -13.44 1.35 -16.40
C GLU A 123 -12.13 2.08 -16.70
N GLU A 124 -11.99 3.34 -16.26
CA GLU A 124 -10.75 4.11 -16.39
C GLU A 124 -9.61 3.52 -15.56
N VAL A 125 -9.89 3.02 -14.35
CA VAL A 125 -8.90 2.29 -13.53
C VAL A 125 -8.44 1.01 -14.24
N ILE A 126 -9.39 0.15 -14.65
CA ILE A 126 -9.12 -1.11 -15.34
C ILE A 126 -8.32 -0.87 -16.63
N ALA A 127 -8.62 0.21 -17.36
CA ALA A 127 -7.88 0.56 -18.59
C ALA A 127 -6.40 0.89 -18.36
N THR A 128 -5.99 1.20 -17.12
CA THR A 128 -4.58 1.45 -16.75
C THR A 128 -3.87 0.23 -16.16
N LEU A 129 -4.55 -0.91 -16.08
CA LEU A 129 -4.00 -2.13 -15.51
C LEU A 129 -2.84 -2.66 -16.35
N GLU A 130 -1.70 -2.83 -15.70
CA GLU A 130 -0.48 -3.38 -16.28
C GLU A 130 0.07 -4.48 -15.38
N ILE A 131 0.61 -5.56 -15.97
CA ILE A 131 1.42 -6.54 -15.22
C ILE A 131 2.88 -6.12 -15.21
N ARG A 132 3.60 -6.51 -14.16
CA ARG A 132 5.06 -6.51 -14.18
C ARG A 132 5.59 -7.90 -14.47
N LYS A 133 6.64 -7.96 -15.29
CA LYS A 133 7.28 -9.20 -15.72
C LYS A 133 8.39 -9.58 -14.74
N GLU A 134 8.45 -10.85 -14.37
CA GLU A 134 9.41 -11.36 -13.37
C GLU A 134 10.88 -11.14 -13.76
N ASP A 135 11.20 -11.26 -15.06
CA ASP A 135 12.56 -11.07 -15.57
C ASP A 135 12.87 -9.62 -15.99
N GLN A 136 11.96 -8.68 -15.72
CA GLN A 136 12.13 -7.27 -16.06
C GLN A 136 12.56 -6.47 -14.84
N LYS A 137 13.66 -5.72 -14.99
CA LYS A 137 14.08 -4.77 -13.96
C LYS A 137 13.25 -3.50 -14.06
N TYR A 138 12.58 -3.14 -12.96
CA TYR A 138 11.89 -1.87 -12.80
C TYR A 138 12.76 -0.90 -11.99
N PRO A 139 12.78 0.40 -12.33
CA PRO A 139 13.42 1.41 -11.50
C PRO A 139 12.70 1.52 -10.16
N ALA A 140 13.40 2.06 -9.16
CA ALA A 140 12.78 2.38 -7.87
C ALA A 140 11.67 3.43 -8.08
N GLU A 141 10.51 3.20 -7.46
CA GLU A 141 9.34 4.06 -7.57
C GLU A 141 8.82 4.43 -6.19
N LEU A 142 8.36 5.67 -6.06
CA LEU A 142 7.59 6.13 -4.90
C LEU A 142 6.13 6.24 -5.31
N ILE A 143 5.28 5.51 -4.61
CA ILE A 143 3.83 5.57 -4.78
C ILE A 143 3.17 6.07 -3.50
N PRO A 144 1.95 6.62 -3.56
CA PRO A 144 1.15 6.87 -2.37
C PRO A 144 1.19 5.67 -1.43
N ILE A 145 1.33 5.93 -0.12
CA ILE A 145 1.48 4.86 0.86
C ILE A 145 0.31 3.87 0.75
N ARG A 146 0.64 2.58 0.66
CA ARG A 146 -0.35 1.50 0.65
C ARG A 146 -0.78 1.17 2.06
N LEU A 147 -1.96 0.57 2.19
CA LEU A 147 -2.50 0.12 3.47
C LEU A 147 -1.55 -0.85 4.20
N SER A 148 -0.86 -1.74 3.48
CA SER A 148 0.14 -2.64 4.07
C SER A 148 1.29 -1.91 4.78
N GLU A 149 1.77 -0.81 4.19
CA GLU A 149 2.82 0.00 4.82
C GLU A 149 2.28 0.89 5.94
N ILE A 150 1.01 1.32 5.86
CA ILE A 150 0.33 1.98 6.99
C ILE A 150 0.28 1.05 8.21
N TYR A 151 -0.07 -0.23 8.02
CA TYR A 151 -0.04 -1.21 9.11
C TYR A 151 1.35 -1.40 9.68
N LEU A 152 2.37 -1.53 8.83
CA LEU A 152 3.75 -1.63 9.29
C LEU A 152 4.19 -0.39 10.10
N VAL A 153 3.75 0.82 9.72
CA VAL A 153 4.01 2.04 10.48
C VAL A 153 3.38 1.99 11.86
N ASN A 154 2.09 1.63 11.93
CA ASN A 154 1.35 1.55 13.19
C ASN A 154 1.91 0.47 14.12
N GLU A 155 2.15 -0.73 13.61
CA GLU A 155 2.71 -1.84 14.38
C GLU A 155 4.12 -1.52 14.93
N SER A 156 4.95 -0.87 14.11
CA SER A 156 6.30 -0.43 14.53
C SER A 156 6.23 0.61 15.65
N TYR A 157 5.30 1.55 15.54
CA TYR A 157 5.08 2.58 16.55
C TYR A 157 4.58 1.97 17.86
N GLU A 158 3.54 1.12 17.81
CA GLU A 158 2.99 0.43 18.99
C GLU A 158 4.01 -0.47 19.68
N TRP A 159 4.84 -1.18 18.90
CA TRP A 159 5.95 -1.96 19.43
C TRP A 159 6.95 -1.07 20.17
N THR A 160 7.26 0.11 19.62
CA THR A 160 8.20 1.05 20.22
C THR A 160 7.66 1.64 21.53
N VAL A 161 6.38 2.03 21.54
CA VAL A 161 5.67 2.48 22.76
C VAL A 161 5.74 1.40 23.85
N SER A 162 5.45 0.15 23.48
CA SER A 162 5.51 -0.99 24.39
C SER A 162 6.92 -1.24 24.94
N MET A 163 7.95 -1.15 24.08
CA MET A 163 9.34 -1.31 24.48
C MET A 163 9.79 -0.24 25.48
N VAL A 164 9.49 1.03 25.20
CA VAL A 164 9.80 2.15 26.10
C VAL A 164 9.10 1.97 27.46
N LYS A 165 7.83 1.57 27.45
CA LYS A 165 7.09 1.31 28.70
C LYS A 165 7.68 0.17 29.50
N GLN A 166 8.10 -0.92 28.84
CA GLN A 166 8.65 -2.09 29.51
C GLN A 166 10.05 -1.83 30.08
N GLU A 167 10.93 -1.21 29.33
CA GLU A 167 12.33 -1.02 29.70
C GLU A 167 12.55 0.21 30.59
N LEU A 168 11.88 1.32 30.30
CA LEU A 168 12.11 2.59 31.01
C LEU A 168 11.04 2.94 32.04
N LYS A 169 9.91 2.22 32.04
CA LYS A 169 8.70 2.55 32.85
C LYS A 169 8.16 3.95 32.57
N LYS A 170 8.44 4.49 31.38
CA LYS A 170 7.99 5.81 30.90
C LYS A 170 6.91 5.65 29.85
N ASP A 171 6.09 6.68 29.71
CA ASP A 171 5.17 6.80 28.57
C ASP A 171 5.91 7.37 27.35
N PHE A 172 5.32 7.18 26.17
CA PHE A 172 5.84 7.60 24.88
C PHE A 172 4.70 8.25 24.09
N GLN A 173 4.86 9.51 23.71
CA GLN A 173 3.85 10.32 23.05
C GLN A 173 4.09 10.48 21.54
N GLY A 174 5.29 10.14 21.06
CA GLY A 174 5.67 10.30 19.67
C GLY A 174 6.02 11.73 19.30
N VAL A 175 6.61 12.48 20.24
CA VAL A 175 7.08 13.86 20.06
C VAL A 175 8.61 13.94 20.11
N GLU A 176 9.20 15.08 19.75
CA GLU A 176 10.66 15.25 19.70
C GLU A 176 11.34 14.89 21.04
N GLU A 177 10.75 15.22 22.20
CA GLU A 177 11.29 14.90 23.52
C GLU A 177 11.32 13.38 23.83
N ASP A 178 10.63 12.57 23.05
CA ASP A 178 10.68 11.11 23.18
C ASP A 178 11.91 10.48 22.52
N LEU A 179 12.65 11.21 21.69
CA LEU A 179 13.88 10.72 21.06
C LEU A 179 14.93 10.32 22.11
N GLU A 180 15.02 11.05 23.23
CA GLU A 180 15.91 10.68 24.33
C GLU A 180 15.51 9.35 24.98
N LYS A 181 14.22 9.01 24.99
CA LYS A 181 13.72 7.73 25.51
C LYS A 181 14.10 6.60 24.55
N LEU A 182 14.01 6.82 23.24
CA LEU A 182 14.51 5.86 22.24
C LEU A 182 16.00 5.62 22.40
N GLN A 183 16.79 6.68 22.59
CA GLN A 183 18.23 6.55 22.82
C GLN A 183 18.53 5.74 24.08
N GLN A 184 17.82 5.98 25.19
CA GLN A 184 17.96 5.20 26.42
C GLN A 184 17.66 3.70 26.21
N VAL A 185 16.64 3.37 25.41
CA VAL A 185 16.34 1.97 25.05
C VAL A 185 17.50 1.35 24.25
N ILE A 186 18.06 2.08 23.28
CA ILE A 186 19.22 1.63 22.50
C ILE A 186 20.44 1.40 23.40
N ASP A 187 20.77 2.39 24.25
CA ASP A 187 21.94 2.38 25.12
C ASP A 187 21.86 1.28 26.19
N SER A 188 20.65 0.84 26.55
CA SER A 188 20.46 -0.31 27.45
C SER A 188 20.98 -1.63 26.86
N GLY A 189 21.25 -1.69 25.55
CA GLY A 189 21.67 -2.89 24.85
C GLY A 189 20.56 -3.91 24.62
N LYS A 190 19.29 -3.54 24.89
CA LYS A 190 18.15 -4.44 24.74
C LYS A 190 17.94 -4.91 23.30
N ILE A 191 18.16 -4.01 22.34
CA ILE A 191 18.04 -4.30 20.91
C ILE A 191 19.37 -4.87 20.41
N GLY A 192 19.37 -6.16 20.06
CA GLY A 192 20.58 -6.82 19.56
C GLY A 192 21.00 -6.26 18.18
N PRO A 193 22.31 -6.20 17.85
CA PRO A 193 22.80 -5.63 16.59
C PRO A 193 22.38 -6.40 15.34
N LYS A 194 21.81 -7.61 15.48
CA LYS A 194 21.29 -8.44 14.38
C LYS A 194 19.76 -8.38 14.25
N LYS A 195 19.08 -7.68 15.14
CA LYS A 195 17.61 -7.60 15.21
C LYS A 195 17.06 -6.59 14.21
N LYS A 196 17.14 -6.92 12.91
CA LYS A 196 16.78 -6.00 11.82
C LYS A 196 15.39 -5.38 12.00
N GLU A 197 14.38 -6.17 12.32
CA GLU A 197 12.98 -5.72 12.46
C GLU A 197 12.82 -4.70 13.60
N GLU A 198 13.46 -4.94 14.75
CA GLU A 198 13.45 -4.04 15.89
C GLU A 198 14.14 -2.70 15.54
N TRP A 199 15.27 -2.73 14.83
CA TRP A 199 15.93 -1.51 14.33
C TRP A 199 15.09 -0.76 13.30
N MET A 200 14.42 -1.49 12.40
CA MET A 200 13.49 -0.91 11.43
C MET A 200 12.33 -0.22 12.15
N ALA A 201 11.77 -0.84 13.19
CA ALA A 201 10.69 -0.27 13.98
C ALA A 201 11.10 1.06 14.65
N ILE A 202 12.33 1.12 15.21
CA ILE A 202 12.87 2.39 15.73
C ILE A 202 12.98 3.45 14.62
N GLY A 203 13.53 3.09 13.45
CA GLY A 203 13.65 4.02 12.33
C GLY A 203 12.29 4.54 11.84
N ILE A 204 11.28 3.67 11.81
CA ILE A 204 9.92 4.01 11.42
C ILE A 204 9.29 4.95 12.45
N THR A 205 9.47 4.69 13.74
CA THR A 205 8.99 5.56 14.81
C THR A 205 9.65 6.94 14.76
N ILE A 206 10.95 7.04 14.44
CA ILE A 206 11.60 8.35 14.24
C ILE A 206 10.93 9.10 13.07
N CYS A 207 10.63 8.41 11.97
CA CYS A 207 9.87 9.01 10.87
C CYS A 207 8.44 9.39 11.30
N ALA A 208 7.78 8.62 12.16
CA ALA A 208 6.46 8.99 12.67
C ALA A 208 6.51 10.31 13.47
N ILE A 209 7.53 10.49 14.32
CA ILE A 209 7.78 11.75 15.02
C ILE A 209 8.01 12.89 14.03
N LEU A 210 8.89 12.68 13.04
CA LEU A 210 9.17 13.69 11.99
C LEU A 210 7.89 14.11 11.25
N ALA A 211 7.03 13.15 10.88
CA ALA A 211 5.79 13.43 10.17
C ALA A 211 4.75 14.19 11.02
N ASN A 212 4.78 14.00 12.34
CA ASN A 212 3.89 14.71 13.27
C ASN A 212 4.38 16.13 13.60
N GLU A 213 5.70 16.32 13.69
CA GLU A 213 6.31 17.59 14.10
C GLU A 213 6.55 18.55 12.92
N ILE A 214 6.68 18.03 11.70
CA ILE A 214 7.11 18.81 10.54
C ILE A 214 6.06 18.77 9.42
N ASP A 215 5.46 19.94 9.17
CA ASP A 215 4.50 20.13 8.08
C ASP A 215 5.10 19.78 6.70
N GLY A 216 4.32 19.10 5.88
CA GLY A 216 4.66 18.76 4.50
C GLY A 216 5.52 17.50 4.35
N MET A 217 5.73 16.75 5.43
CA MET A 217 6.23 15.38 5.33
C MET A 217 5.08 14.42 4.99
N GLU A 218 5.29 13.60 3.96
CA GLU A 218 4.26 12.70 3.46
C GLU A 218 4.78 11.26 3.43
N TRP A 219 4.00 10.34 4.00
CA TRP A 219 4.29 8.92 3.90
C TRP A 219 4.06 8.40 2.49
N MET A 220 5.02 7.62 2.00
CA MET A 220 5.03 6.99 0.69
C MET A 220 5.44 5.53 0.82
N THR A 221 5.06 4.70 -0.15
CA THR A 221 5.63 3.36 -0.31
C THR A 221 6.75 3.42 -1.35
N LEU A 222 7.93 2.96 -0.97
CA LEU A 222 9.00 2.62 -1.89
C LEU A 222 8.75 1.24 -2.49
N ILE A 223 8.85 1.14 -3.80
CA ILE A 223 9.01 -0.13 -4.51
C ILE A 223 10.38 -0.12 -5.19
N ASP A 224 11.36 -0.84 -4.66
CA ASP A 224 12.72 -0.96 -5.19
C ASP A 224 13.13 -2.44 -5.28
N GLY A 225 12.89 -3.04 -6.45
CA GLY A 225 12.99 -4.49 -6.61
C GLY A 225 12.06 -5.22 -5.65
N ASN A 226 12.61 -6.10 -4.81
CA ASN A 226 11.85 -6.82 -3.78
C ASN A 226 11.69 -6.03 -2.48
N ARG A 227 12.24 -4.81 -2.40
CA ARG A 227 12.10 -3.96 -1.22
C ARG A 227 10.85 -3.12 -1.37
N GLU A 228 9.86 -3.45 -0.55
CA GLU A 228 8.64 -2.67 -0.37
C GLU A 228 8.65 -2.12 1.06
N ALA A 229 8.65 -0.79 1.22
CA ALA A 229 8.83 -0.19 2.55
C ALA A 229 8.26 1.24 2.66
N PRO A 230 7.80 1.65 3.86
CA PRO A 230 7.39 3.02 4.10
C PRO A 230 8.61 3.95 4.12
N LEU A 231 8.45 5.13 3.52
CA LEU A 231 9.40 6.24 3.54
C LEU A 231 8.64 7.55 3.77
N LEU A 232 9.36 8.60 4.18
CA LEU A 232 8.84 9.97 4.07
C LEU A 232 9.38 10.64 2.82
N ARG A 233 8.50 11.33 2.11
CA ARG A 233 8.85 12.37 1.14
C ARG A 233 8.77 13.72 1.85
N TYR A 234 9.81 14.52 1.69
CA TYR A 234 9.83 15.89 2.18
C TYR A 234 10.58 16.78 1.20
N LYS A 235 9.91 17.77 0.62
CA LYS A 235 10.45 18.59 -0.48
C LYS A 235 10.96 17.66 -1.61
N ASP A 236 12.19 17.86 -2.07
CA ASP A 236 12.82 17.08 -3.15
C ASP A 236 13.61 15.86 -2.65
N ARG A 237 13.42 15.43 -1.39
CA ARG A 237 14.16 14.30 -0.81
C ARG A 237 13.26 13.24 -0.19
N THR A 238 13.88 12.08 0.04
CA THR A 238 13.28 10.96 0.78
C THR A 238 14.05 10.70 2.07
N ILE A 239 13.33 10.45 3.16
CA ILE A 239 13.88 10.00 4.43
C ILE A 239 13.53 8.52 4.57
N ASP A 240 14.56 7.70 4.73
CA ASP A 240 14.43 6.25 4.77
C ASP A 240 14.62 5.74 6.21
N PRO A 241 13.57 5.17 6.84
CA PRO A 241 13.66 4.58 8.18
C PRO A 241 14.85 3.64 8.35
N MET A 242 15.17 2.85 7.32
CA MET A 242 16.28 1.91 7.35
C MET A 242 17.63 2.61 7.50
N LYS A 243 17.80 3.78 6.86
CA LYS A 243 19.06 4.54 6.88
C LYS A 243 19.29 5.26 8.20
N LEU A 244 18.23 5.62 8.91
CA LEU A 244 18.32 6.26 10.24
C LEU A 244 18.90 5.31 11.30
N THR A 245 18.64 4.00 11.17
CA THR A 245 18.99 3.02 12.21
C THR A 245 19.72 1.80 11.65
N TRP A 246 19.00 0.87 11.01
CA TRP A 246 19.50 -0.45 10.65
C TRP A 246 20.76 -0.42 9.79
N SER A 247 20.84 0.48 8.80
CA SER A 247 22.02 0.60 7.93
C SER A 247 23.30 0.92 8.71
N ARG A 248 23.20 1.75 9.76
CA ARG A 248 24.33 2.13 10.61
C ARG A 248 24.79 0.97 11.48
N VAL A 249 23.85 0.35 12.18
CA VAL A 249 24.14 -0.78 13.08
C VAL A 249 24.71 -1.96 12.29
N LYS A 250 24.17 -2.22 11.08
CA LYS A 250 24.71 -3.25 10.18
C LYS A 250 26.14 -2.95 9.74
N ALA A 251 26.52 -1.69 9.61
CA ALA A 251 27.88 -1.26 9.30
C ALA A 251 28.82 -1.25 10.52
N GLY A 252 28.31 -1.56 11.72
CA GLY A 252 29.08 -1.49 12.97
C GLY A 252 29.23 -0.07 13.52
N GLU A 253 28.46 0.88 13.00
CA GLU A 253 28.44 2.26 13.48
C GLU A 253 27.49 2.41 14.69
N PRO A 254 27.75 3.36 15.60
CA PRO A 254 26.79 3.72 16.64
C PRO A 254 25.52 4.33 16.03
N CYS A 255 24.39 4.13 16.70
CA CYS A 255 23.10 4.74 16.33
C CYS A 255 22.74 5.82 17.36
N ASN A 256 22.85 7.09 16.94
CA ASN A 256 22.43 8.26 17.73
C ASN A 256 21.13 8.82 17.14
N VAL A 257 19.99 8.43 17.69
CA VAL A 257 18.67 8.74 17.09
C VAL A 257 18.36 10.23 17.11
N VAL A 258 18.84 10.97 18.10
CA VAL A 258 18.64 12.42 18.21
C VAL A 258 19.42 13.15 17.11
N GLU A 259 20.64 12.71 16.82
CA GLU A 259 21.45 13.28 15.75
C GLU A 259 20.87 12.95 14.36
N GLU A 260 20.42 11.71 14.16
CA GLU A 260 19.81 11.28 12.90
C GLU A 260 18.47 12.00 12.64
N TYR A 261 17.67 12.24 13.67
CA TYR A 261 16.46 13.06 13.56
C TYR A 261 16.79 14.49 13.09
N LYS A 262 17.78 15.14 13.72
CA LYS A 262 18.17 16.53 13.37
C LYS A 262 18.68 16.66 11.94
N LYS A 263 19.44 15.68 11.44
CA LYS A 263 19.90 15.64 10.04
C LYS A 263 18.74 15.61 9.02
N CYS A 264 17.55 15.19 9.43
CA CYS A 264 16.36 15.20 8.58
C CYS A 264 15.65 16.56 8.53
N LEU A 265 16.02 17.52 9.37
CA LEU A 265 15.43 18.86 9.42
C LEU A 265 16.19 19.86 8.54
N ASP A 266 17.50 19.71 8.45
CA ASP A 266 18.41 20.51 7.60
C ASP A 266 18.18 20.27 6.10
#